data_AF-A0A2A3D872-F1
#
_entry.id   AF-A0A2A3D872-F1
#
_cell.length_a   1.000
_cell.length_b   1.000
_cell.length_c   1.000
_cell.angle_alpha   90.00
_cell.angle_beta   90.00
_cell.angle_gamma   90.00
#
_symmetry.space_group_name_H-M   'P 1'
#
loop_
_entity.id
_entity.type
_entity.pdbx_description
1 polymer ?
#
loop_
_entity_poly.entity_id
_entity_poly.type
_entity_poly.pdbx_seq_one_letter_code
_entity_poly.pdbx_strand_id
1 'polypeptide(L)'
;MDMLDRMQSGRFKVFSTLHSWFEEFRLYRRFYWDAVSGDELPDGVDYAVFDFAVNSGPGRAAKYLQAALGVAQDGRIGPATLAAARAKPAGVVIDMLCDARLAFLQRLPTWPTFGNGWRARVASVRSEALLISAQPEAPLQSSSRAPVSDATQPPINASGDDSAPPAVSQPSPRKAAGVLALVALALGSAAAWAAHLPCNLFGVFCQ
;
A
#
# COMPACT_ATOMS: atom_id res chain seq x y z
N MET A 1 -29.56 -14.68 -5.85
CA MET A 1 -28.39 -14.47 -6.72
C MET A 1 -27.22 -14.11 -5.84
N ASP A 2 -26.23 -15.00 -5.82
CA ASP A 2 -24.99 -14.90 -5.04
C ASP A 2 -24.10 -13.74 -5.55
N MET A 3 -23.26 -13.19 -4.69
CA MET A 3 -22.36 -12.06 -5.00
C MET A 3 -21.45 -12.38 -6.20
N LEU A 4 -21.07 -13.66 -6.35
CA LEU A 4 -20.31 -14.19 -7.48
C LEU A 4 -21.05 -14.05 -8.83
N ASP A 5 -22.36 -14.20 -8.85
CA ASP A 5 -23.20 -14.12 -10.05
C ASP A 5 -23.32 -12.67 -10.56
N ARG A 6 -23.29 -11.71 -9.63
CA ARG A 6 -23.31 -10.26 -9.92
C ARG A 6 -21.96 -9.73 -10.37
N MET A 7 -20.86 -10.41 -10.03
CA MET A 7 -19.51 -10.08 -10.50
C MET A 7 -19.30 -10.45 -11.98
N GLN A 8 -19.95 -11.51 -12.47
CA GLN A 8 -19.75 -12.01 -13.83
C GLN A 8 -20.45 -11.17 -14.92
N SER A 9 -21.48 -10.39 -14.59
CA SER A 9 -22.31 -9.73 -15.60
C SER A 9 -21.72 -8.45 -16.21
N GLY A 10 -20.52 -7.99 -15.78
CA GLY A 10 -19.74 -6.92 -16.43
C GLY A 10 -20.44 -5.55 -16.62
N ARG A 11 -21.63 -5.35 -16.04
CA ARG A 11 -22.56 -4.26 -16.40
C ARG A 11 -22.25 -2.93 -15.71
N PHE A 12 -21.31 -2.92 -14.76
CA PHE A 12 -20.89 -1.72 -14.05
C PHE A 12 -19.38 -1.56 -14.22
N LYS A 13 -18.97 -0.56 -15.04
CA LYS A 13 -17.55 -0.20 -15.27
C LYS A 13 -16.80 0.17 -13.97
N VAL A 14 -17.51 0.40 -12.86
CA VAL A 14 -16.94 0.60 -11.52
C VAL A 14 -16.20 -0.64 -11.01
N PHE A 15 -16.55 -1.84 -11.48
CA PHE A 15 -15.95 -3.09 -11.02
C PHE A 15 -14.77 -3.60 -11.87
N SER A 16 -14.52 -3.03 -13.06
CA SER A 16 -13.42 -3.50 -13.92
C SER A 16 -12.03 -3.15 -13.37
N THR A 17 -11.92 -2.04 -12.63
CA THR A 17 -10.68 -1.61 -11.94
C THR A 17 -10.61 -2.09 -10.49
N LEU A 18 -11.75 -2.52 -9.94
CA LEU A 18 -11.85 -2.97 -8.56
C LEU A 18 -10.96 -4.21 -8.37
N HIS A 19 -11.05 -5.21 -9.26
CA HIS A 19 -10.22 -6.41 -9.15
C HIS A 19 -8.71 -6.10 -9.16
N SER A 20 -8.23 -5.24 -10.06
CA SER A 20 -6.82 -4.83 -10.09
C SER A 20 -6.38 -4.11 -8.82
N TRP A 21 -7.22 -3.23 -8.27
CA TRP A 21 -6.92 -2.52 -7.02
C TRP A 21 -6.89 -3.48 -5.82
N PHE A 22 -7.79 -4.47 -5.80
CA PHE A 22 -7.79 -5.53 -4.79
C PHE A 22 -6.55 -6.44 -4.89
N GLU A 23 -6.11 -6.79 -6.09
CA GLU A 23 -4.87 -7.57 -6.26
C GLU A 23 -3.62 -6.78 -5.87
N GLU A 24 -3.56 -5.48 -6.19
CA GLU A 24 -2.48 -4.61 -5.75
C GLU A 24 -2.44 -4.52 -4.22
N PHE A 25 -3.57 -4.29 -3.55
CA PHE A 25 -3.64 -4.30 -2.10
C PHE A 25 -3.13 -5.62 -1.50
N ARG A 26 -3.55 -6.78 -2.06
CA ARG A 26 -3.07 -8.10 -1.61
C ARG A 26 -1.57 -8.25 -1.78
N LEU A 27 -1.00 -7.72 -2.86
CA LEU A 27 0.44 -7.73 -3.10
C LEU A 27 1.18 -6.92 -2.02
N TYR A 28 0.75 -5.69 -1.77
CA TYR A 28 1.38 -4.83 -0.77
C TYR A 28 1.25 -5.42 0.64
N ARG A 29 0.06 -5.93 0.97
CA ARG A 29 -0.19 -6.61 2.23
C ARG A 29 0.79 -7.77 2.41
N ARG A 30 0.81 -8.73 1.48
CA ARG A 30 1.63 -9.94 1.62
C ARG A 30 3.13 -9.65 1.61
N PHE A 31 3.60 -8.86 0.65
CA PHE A 31 5.04 -8.74 0.39
C PHE A 31 5.73 -7.63 1.18
N TYR A 32 4.97 -6.73 1.80
CA TYR A 32 5.54 -5.59 2.51
C TYR A 32 4.99 -5.43 3.92
N TRP A 33 3.67 -5.55 4.13
CA TRP A 33 3.07 -5.42 5.46
C TRP A 33 3.28 -6.66 6.31
N ASP A 34 2.81 -7.83 5.83
CA ASP A 34 2.95 -9.10 6.54
C ASP A 34 4.44 -9.50 6.63
N ALA A 35 5.24 -9.16 5.62
CA ALA A 35 6.68 -9.43 5.60
C ALA A 35 7.47 -8.71 6.69
N VAL A 36 6.89 -7.66 7.31
CA VAL A 36 7.47 -6.95 8.46
C VAL A 36 6.64 -7.09 9.73
N SER A 37 5.71 -8.05 9.77
CA SER A 37 4.77 -8.21 10.88
C SER A 37 4.05 -6.91 11.25
N GLY A 38 3.57 -6.17 10.24
CA GLY A 38 3.00 -4.84 10.42
C GLY A 38 1.89 -4.77 11.47
N ASP A 39 0.99 -5.77 11.53
CA ASP A 39 -0.10 -5.79 12.53
C ASP A 39 0.39 -6.00 13.98
N GLU A 40 1.63 -6.49 14.17
CA GLU A 40 2.16 -6.84 15.49
C GLU A 40 3.10 -5.75 16.05
N LEU A 41 3.51 -4.81 15.22
CA LEU A 41 4.36 -3.69 15.62
C LEU A 41 3.54 -2.59 16.32
N PRO A 42 4.15 -1.81 17.23
CA PRO A 42 3.45 -0.66 17.82
C PRO A 42 3.03 0.38 16.78
N ASP A 43 1.89 1.03 17.02
CA ASP A 43 1.37 2.12 16.20
C ASP A 43 2.44 3.20 15.93
N GLY A 44 2.55 3.60 14.66
CA GLY A 44 3.55 4.53 14.16
C GLY A 44 4.89 3.87 13.82
N VAL A 45 5.32 2.86 14.60
CA VAL A 45 6.50 2.04 14.25
C VAL A 45 6.17 1.18 13.03
N ASP A 46 5.00 0.55 13.03
CA ASP A 46 4.44 -0.21 11.91
C ASP A 46 4.43 0.60 10.59
N TYR A 47 3.93 1.83 10.63
CA TYR A 47 3.84 2.75 9.51
C TYR A 47 5.22 3.14 8.98
N ALA A 48 6.15 3.53 9.86
CA ALA A 48 7.49 3.91 9.47
C ALA A 48 8.28 2.74 8.86
N VAL A 49 8.12 1.53 9.42
CA VAL A 49 8.77 0.30 8.92
C VAL A 49 8.16 -0.11 7.58
N PHE A 50 6.84 -0.06 7.43
CA PHE A 50 6.15 -0.37 6.17
C PHE A 50 6.58 0.57 5.04
N ASP A 51 6.61 1.88 5.27
CA ASP A 51 7.07 2.84 4.26
C ASP A 51 8.52 2.54 3.81
N PHE A 52 9.38 2.19 4.77
CA PHE A 52 10.76 1.81 4.46
C PHE A 52 10.81 0.48 3.69
N ALA A 53 9.98 -0.50 4.06
CA ALA A 53 9.88 -1.79 3.38
C ALA A 53 9.46 -1.64 1.92
N VAL A 54 8.46 -0.80 1.64
CA VAL A 54 8.00 -0.53 0.26
C VAL A 54 9.11 0.08 -0.59
N ASN A 55 9.82 1.07 -0.06
CA ASN A 55 10.78 1.85 -0.84
C ASN A 55 12.18 1.25 -0.88
N SER A 56 12.51 0.33 0.04
CA SER A 56 13.86 -0.20 0.17
C SER A 56 13.89 -1.69 0.54
N GLY A 57 12.77 -2.39 0.44
CA GLY A 57 12.66 -3.82 0.67
C GLY A 57 12.47 -4.20 2.16
N PRO A 58 11.61 -5.20 2.46
CA PRO A 58 11.22 -5.57 3.83
C PRO A 58 12.39 -6.06 4.67
N GLY A 59 13.28 -6.89 4.11
CA GLY A 59 14.44 -7.40 4.86
C GLY A 59 15.42 -6.31 5.30
N ARG A 60 15.53 -5.20 4.54
CA ARG A 60 16.36 -4.05 4.96
C ARG A 60 15.66 -3.27 6.06
N ALA A 61 14.38 -2.97 5.89
CA ALA A 61 13.59 -2.27 6.90
C ALA A 61 13.62 -3.02 8.25
N ALA A 62 13.44 -4.35 8.23
CA ALA A 62 13.54 -5.21 9.41
C ALA A 62 14.90 -5.11 10.11
N LYS A 63 16.01 -5.19 9.38
CA LYS A 63 17.36 -5.08 9.97
C LYS A 63 17.62 -3.71 10.61
N TYR A 64 17.12 -2.64 9.98
CA TYR A 64 17.25 -1.30 10.53
C TYR A 64 16.41 -1.10 11.79
N LEU A 65 15.19 -1.65 11.82
CA LEU A 65 14.38 -1.70 13.03
C LEU A 65 15.12 -2.46 14.15
N GLN A 66 15.62 -3.66 13.86
CA GLN A 66 16.36 -4.48 14.82
C GLN A 66 17.60 -3.76 15.36
N ALA A 67 18.31 -3.01 14.51
CA ALA A 67 19.41 -2.15 14.93
C ALA A 67 18.95 -1.07 15.92
N ALA A 68 17.85 -0.36 15.63
CA ALA A 68 17.29 0.66 16.51
C ALA A 68 16.80 0.08 17.86
N LEU A 69 16.29 -1.14 17.84
CA LEU A 69 15.87 -1.87 19.04
C LEU A 69 17.05 -2.44 19.84
N GLY A 70 18.23 -2.56 19.24
CA GLY A 70 19.41 -3.15 19.88
C GLY A 70 19.35 -4.67 19.97
N VAL A 71 18.66 -5.32 19.03
CA VAL A 71 18.55 -6.79 18.92
C VAL A 71 19.33 -7.30 17.71
N ALA A 72 19.47 -8.62 17.59
CA ALA A 72 20.17 -9.24 16.45
C ALA A 72 19.50 -8.85 15.12
N GLN A 73 20.33 -8.46 14.14
CA GLN A 73 19.88 -7.96 12.83
C GLN A 73 19.74 -9.10 11.80
N ASP A 74 18.94 -10.11 12.10
CA ASP A 74 18.70 -11.26 11.21
C ASP A 74 17.73 -10.95 10.06
N GLY A 75 17.05 -9.79 10.10
CA GLY A 75 16.07 -9.35 9.12
C GLY A 75 14.72 -10.04 9.19
N ARG A 76 14.45 -10.80 10.27
CA ARG A 76 13.17 -11.46 10.55
C ARG A 76 12.54 -10.84 11.79
N ILE A 77 11.38 -10.20 11.63
CA ILE A 77 10.64 -9.65 12.76
C ILE A 77 9.91 -10.81 13.45
N GLY A 78 10.54 -11.33 14.50
CA GLY A 78 9.98 -12.41 15.34
C GLY A 78 9.75 -11.95 16.78
N PRO A 79 9.40 -12.89 17.69
CA PRO A 79 9.00 -12.57 19.07
C PRO A 79 10.01 -11.67 19.82
N ALA A 80 11.31 -11.89 19.64
CA ALA A 80 12.35 -11.07 20.27
C ALA A 80 12.33 -9.61 19.76
N THR A 81 12.13 -9.41 18.46
CA THR A 81 12.03 -8.06 17.87
C THR A 81 10.75 -7.36 18.35
N LEU A 82 9.61 -8.07 18.35
CA LEU A 82 8.33 -7.52 18.80
C LEU A 82 8.34 -7.15 20.29
N ALA A 83 8.92 -8.00 21.14
CA ALA A 83 9.10 -7.70 22.56
C ALA A 83 9.96 -6.45 22.77
N ALA A 84 11.08 -6.34 22.07
CA ALA A 84 11.94 -5.16 22.14
C ALA A 84 11.26 -3.89 21.61
N ALA A 85 10.43 -4.00 20.57
CA ALA A 85 9.66 -2.89 20.03
C ALA A 85 8.64 -2.34 21.04
N ARG A 86 7.95 -3.23 21.77
CA ARG A 86 6.98 -2.86 22.81
C ARG A 86 7.62 -2.34 24.08
N ALA A 87 8.87 -2.73 24.37
CA ALA A 87 9.60 -2.31 25.56
C ALA A 87 10.22 -0.90 25.45
N LYS A 88 10.28 -0.31 24.26
CA LYS A 88 10.81 1.03 24.03
C LYS A 88 9.69 2.02 23.71
N PRO A 89 9.81 3.30 24.10
CA PRO A 89 8.87 4.33 23.65
C PRO A 89 8.86 4.40 22.12
N ALA A 90 7.67 4.29 21.51
CA ALA A 90 7.50 4.22 20.06
C ALA A 90 8.18 5.41 19.36
N GLY A 91 8.02 6.63 19.89
CA GLY A 91 8.65 7.83 19.33
C GLY A 91 10.18 7.75 19.23
N VAL A 92 10.84 7.16 20.23
CA VAL A 92 12.31 6.95 20.19
C VAL A 92 12.69 5.97 19.08
N VAL A 93 11.94 4.88 18.93
CA VAL A 93 12.17 3.89 17.87
C VAL A 93 11.97 4.51 16.49
N ILE A 94 10.90 5.31 16.31
CA ILE A 94 10.58 6.03 15.07
C ILE A 94 11.71 6.98 14.71
N ASP A 95 12.17 7.81 15.66
CA ASP A 95 13.26 8.76 15.41
C ASP A 95 14.54 8.05 14.96
N MET A 96 14.97 7.03 15.71
CA MET A 96 16.15 6.22 15.41
C MET A 96 16.05 5.55 14.03
N LEU A 97 14.89 4.97 13.69
CA LEU A 97 14.66 4.31 12.41
C LEU A 97 14.75 5.31 11.25
N CYS A 98 14.09 6.46 11.38
CA CYS A 98 14.09 7.51 10.37
C CYS A 98 15.48 8.14 10.17
N ASP A 99 16.26 8.32 11.25
CA ASP A 99 17.65 8.82 11.16
C ASP A 99 18.53 7.81 10.44
N ALA A 100 18.46 6.54 10.83
CA ALA A 100 19.23 5.47 10.20
C ALA A 100 18.87 5.32 8.71
N ARG A 101 17.58 5.42 8.37
CA ARG A 101 17.10 5.40 6.99
C ARG A 101 17.62 6.59 6.19
N LEU A 102 17.54 7.82 6.73
CA LEU A 102 18.05 8.99 6.04
C LEU A 102 19.56 8.88 5.78
N ALA A 103 20.32 8.42 6.78
CA ALA A 103 21.75 8.18 6.64
C ALA A 103 22.05 7.13 5.56
N PHE A 104 21.23 6.08 5.44
CA PHE A 104 21.32 5.11 4.35
C PHE A 104 21.08 5.76 2.98
N LEU A 105 19.99 6.51 2.84
CA LEU A 105 19.61 7.15 1.58
C LEU A 105 20.69 8.14 1.11
N GLN A 106 21.34 8.85 2.04
CA GLN A 106 22.44 9.78 1.78
C GLN A 106 23.68 9.13 1.15
N ARG A 107 23.86 7.82 1.31
CA ARG A 107 24.97 7.07 0.72
C ARG A 107 24.66 6.48 -0.65
N LEU A 108 23.44 6.65 -1.15
CA LEU A 108 23.07 6.13 -2.46
C LEU A 108 23.70 6.97 -3.58
N PRO A 109 24.18 6.36 -4.68
CA PRO A 109 24.69 7.09 -5.85
C PRO A 109 23.69 8.07 -6.45
N THR A 110 22.40 7.80 -6.24
CA THR A 110 21.27 8.60 -6.73
C THR A 110 20.91 9.80 -5.83
N TRP A 111 21.57 9.95 -4.68
CA TRP A 111 21.32 11.04 -3.73
C TRP A 111 21.46 12.45 -4.32
N PRO A 112 22.46 12.77 -5.16
CA PRO A 112 22.57 14.12 -5.74
C PRO A 112 21.34 14.54 -6.56
N THR A 113 20.63 13.57 -7.16
CA THR A 113 19.44 13.83 -7.98
C THR A 113 18.17 13.82 -7.14
N PHE A 114 17.96 12.82 -6.28
CA PHE A 114 16.68 12.59 -5.60
C PHE A 114 16.69 12.89 -4.10
N GLY A 115 17.83 13.29 -3.53
CA GLY A 115 18.03 13.40 -2.08
C GLY A 115 17.08 14.37 -1.39
N ASN A 116 16.69 15.46 -2.04
CA ASN A 116 15.71 16.40 -1.50
C ASN A 116 14.33 15.76 -1.32
N GLY A 117 13.87 14.99 -2.31
CA GLY A 117 12.60 14.26 -2.23
C GLY A 117 12.64 13.18 -1.15
N TRP A 118 13.74 12.43 -1.06
CA TRP A 118 13.92 11.43 -0.02
C TRP A 118 13.97 12.02 1.39
N ARG A 119 14.68 13.14 1.57
CA ARG A 119 14.71 13.86 2.85
C ARG A 119 13.31 14.31 3.26
N ALA A 120 12.56 14.94 2.35
CA ALA A 120 11.21 15.40 2.61
C ALA A 120 10.26 14.24 2.96
N ARG A 121 10.36 13.11 2.24
CA ARG A 121 9.56 11.91 2.54
C ARG A 121 9.86 11.38 3.94
N VAL A 122 11.13 11.19 4.29
CA VAL A 122 11.50 10.65 5.62
C VAL A 122 11.03 11.59 6.74
N ALA A 123 11.13 12.91 6.55
CA ALA A 123 10.64 13.89 7.52
C ALA A 123 9.11 13.82 7.68
N SER A 124 8.37 13.71 6.58
CA SER A 124 6.91 13.54 6.61
C SER A 124 6.51 12.23 7.30
N VAL A 125 7.14 11.10 6.93
CA VAL A 125 6.88 9.80 7.56
C VAL A 125 7.15 9.84 9.05
N ARG A 126 8.23 10.50 9.49
CA ARG A 126 8.53 10.69 10.91
C ARG A 126 7.40 11.44 11.61
N SER A 127 6.99 12.58 11.07
CA SER A 127 5.92 13.40 11.64
C SER A 127 4.62 12.61 11.79
N GLU A 128 4.19 11.92 10.72
CA GLU A 128 2.97 11.10 10.73
C GLU A 128 3.06 9.92 11.70
N ALA A 129 4.18 9.19 11.69
CA ALA A 129 4.43 8.09 12.61
C ALA A 129 4.35 8.54 14.08
N LEU A 130 4.93 9.70 14.40
CA LEU A 130 4.87 10.27 15.75
C LEU A 130 3.44 10.64 16.15
N LEU A 131 2.67 11.27 15.25
CA LEU A 131 1.26 11.60 15.48
C LEU A 131 0.39 10.35 15.71
N ILE A 132 0.63 9.29 14.92
CA ILE A 132 -0.04 7.99 15.06
C ILE A 132 0.32 7.38 16.42
N SER A 133 1.61 7.33 16.77
CA SER A 133 2.08 6.75 18.03
C SER A 133 1.60 7.48 19.29
N ALA A 134 1.18 8.74 19.14
CA ALA A 134 0.68 9.57 20.24
C ALA A 134 -0.83 9.44 20.45
N GLN A 135 -1.57 8.77 19.54
CA GLN A 135 -2.99 8.54 19.73
C GLN A 135 -3.20 7.52 20.85
N PRO A 136 -4.11 7.77 21.82
CA PRO A 136 -4.54 6.74 22.74
C PRO A 136 -5.13 5.60 21.92
N GLU A 137 -4.67 4.37 22.16
CA GLU A 137 -5.16 3.17 21.49
C GLU A 137 -6.69 3.16 21.61
N ALA A 138 -7.37 3.54 20.53
CA ALA A 138 -8.81 3.61 20.52
C ALA A 138 -9.28 2.18 20.79
N PRO A 139 -10.16 1.94 21.78
CA PRO A 139 -10.61 0.58 22.05
C PRO A 139 -11.11 0.00 20.74
N LEU A 140 -10.45 -1.07 20.28
CA LEU A 140 -10.99 -1.93 19.25
C LEU A 140 -12.41 -2.22 19.69
N GLN A 141 -13.39 -1.64 18.99
CA GLN A 141 -14.78 -1.91 19.27
C GLN A 141 -14.95 -3.40 19.01
N SER A 142 -14.87 -4.17 20.11
CA SER A 142 -15.51 -5.44 20.25
C SER A 142 -16.95 -5.16 19.91
N SER A 143 -17.28 -5.36 18.63
CA SER A 143 -18.65 -5.45 18.20
C SER A 143 -19.17 -6.74 18.82
N SER A 144 -19.56 -6.62 20.09
CA SER A 144 -20.56 -7.45 20.72
C SER A 144 -21.81 -7.30 19.86
N ARG A 145 -21.84 -8.07 18.77
CA ARG A 145 -23.08 -8.39 18.10
C ARG A 145 -23.83 -9.30 19.07
N ALA A 146 -24.68 -8.69 19.88
CA ALA A 146 -25.67 -9.41 20.65
C ALA A 146 -26.42 -10.37 19.71
N PRO A 147 -26.80 -11.58 20.19
CA PRO A 147 -27.48 -12.54 19.35
C PRO A 147 -28.81 -11.93 18.91
N VAL A 148 -29.00 -11.87 17.59
CA VAL A 148 -30.30 -11.48 17.01
C VAL A 148 -31.28 -12.59 17.37
N SER A 149 -32.11 -12.30 18.36
CA SER A 149 -33.25 -13.13 18.74
C SER A 149 -34.26 -13.16 17.60
N ASP A 150 -34.75 -14.37 17.37
CA ASP A 150 -35.80 -14.78 16.47
C ASP A 150 -37.06 -13.88 16.54
N ALA A 151 -37.55 -13.44 15.38
CA ALA A 151 -38.86 -12.82 15.20
C ALA A 151 -39.27 -12.80 13.71
N THR A 152 -39.83 -13.92 13.25
CA THR A 152 -41.05 -14.05 12.45
C THR A 152 -41.37 -12.96 11.40
N GLN A 153 -41.20 -13.32 10.12
CA GLN A 153 -41.82 -12.62 8.98
C GLN A 153 -43.31 -13.00 8.81
N PRO A 154 -44.22 -12.03 8.57
CA PRO A 154 -45.52 -12.29 7.95
C PRO A 154 -45.55 -11.92 6.45
N PRO A 155 -46.53 -12.42 5.68
CA PRO A 155 -46.38 -12.71 4.26
C PRO A 155 -46.79 -11.58 3.30
N ILE A 156 -46.16 -11.67 2.13
CA ILE A 156 -46.53 -11.19 0.79
C ILE A 156 -48.05 -11.11 0.51
N ASN A 157 -48.48 -9.98 -0.08
CA ASN A 157 -49.62 -9.91 -0.97
C ASN A 157 -49.33 -8.95 -2.14
N ALA A 158 -49.72 -9.42 -3.33
CA ALA A 158 -49.52 -8.80 -4.64
C ALA A 158 -50.73 -7.96 -5.08
N SER A 159 -50.62 -7.37 -6.29
CA SER A 159 -51.62 -6.63 -7.12
C SER A 159 -51.48 -5.11 -7.01
N GLY A 160 -51.41 -4.30 -8.07
CA GLY A 160 -51.53 -4.53 -9.51
C GLY A 160 -51.23 -3.22 -10.28
N ASP A 161 -51.19 -3.33 -11.61
CA ASP A 161 -51.00 -2.29 -12.63
C ASP A 161 -51.82 -1.00 -12.42
N ASP A 162 -51.27 0.16 -12.82
CA ASP A 162 -51.77 0.88 -14.01
C ASP A 162 -50.99 2.18 -14.36
N SER A 163 -50.65 2.28 -15.65
CA SER A 163 -50.78 3.46 -16.53
C SER A 163 -49.98 4.78 -16.35
N ALA A 164 -49.06 4.97 -17.33
CA ALA A 164 -48.85 6.13 -18.22
C ALA A 164 -48.09 7.42 -17.75
N PRO A 165 -47.36 8.10 -18.68
CA PRO A 165 -46.23 8.99 -18.37
C PRO A 165 -46.56 10.49 -18.44
N PRO A 166 -45.61 11.38 -18.07
CA PRO A 166 -45.45 12.58 -18.88
C PRO A 166 -44.00 13.00 -19.19
N ALA A 167 -43.87 13.49 -20.42
CA ALA A 167 -43.18 14.71 -20.84
C ALA A 167 -41.66 14.85 -20.66
N VAL A 168 -41.00 14.59 -21.79
CA VAL A 168 -39.87 15.32 -22.38
C VAL A 168 -39.67 16.74 -21.81
N SER A 169 -38.44 17.04 -21.42
CA SER A 169 -37.91 18.40 -21.36
C SER A 169 -36.41 18.38 -21.67
N GLN A 170 -36.06 18.89 -22.86
CA GLN A 170 -34.69 19.24 -23.24
C GLN A 170 -34.34 20.62 -22.69
N PRO A 171 -33.05 20.89 -22.44
CA PRO A 171 -32.44 22.01 -23.15
C PRO A 171 -31.03 21.70 -23.70
N SER A 172 -30.92 21.78 -25.02
CA SER A 172 -30.00 22.55 -25.89
C SER A 172 -28.55 22.93 -25.45
N PRO A 173 -27.66 23.17 -26.44
CA PRO A 173 -26.27 22.73 -26.44
C PRO A 173 -25.29 23.75 -25.85
N ARG A 174 -24.22 23.25 -25.22
CA ARG A 174 -23.00 24.04 -24.97
C ARG A 174 -21.77 23.34 -25.56
N LYS A 175 -21.33 23.96 -26.65
CA LYS A 175 -20.04 23.95 -27.36
C LYS A 175 -18.92 23.11 -26.75
N ALA A 176 -18.48 22.14 -27.57
CA ALA A 176 -17.17 21.52 -27.48
C ALA A 176 -16.07 22.53 -27.83
N ALA A 177 -15.06 22.61 -26.96
CA ALA A 177 -13.68 23.02 -27.23
C ALA A 177 -12.87 22.20 -26.22
N GLY A 178 -12.11 21.18 -26.60
CA GLY A 178 -10.96 21.26 -27.49
C GLY A 178 -9.71 21.01 -26.65
N VAL A 179 -9.54 19.78 -26.14
CA VAL A 179 -8.27 19.34 -25.54
C VAL A 179 -7.51 18.63 -26.64
N LEU A 180 -6.63 19.39 -27.31
CA LEU A 180 -5.64 18.85 -28.24
C LEU A 180 -4.41 18.39 -27.45
N ALA A 181 -4.02 17.17 -27.77
CA ALA A 181 -2.92 16.38 -27.27
C ALA A 181 -1.56 17.10 -27.24
N LEU A 182 -0.68 16.64 -26.36
CA LEU A 182 0.67 16.19 -26.77
C LEU A 182 1.07 14.92 -26.02
N VAL A 183 0.96 13.80 -26.74
CA VAL A 183 1.67 12.54 -26.52
C VAL A 183 2.86 12.52 -27.47
N ALA A 184 4.08 12.33 -26.93
CA ALA A 184 5.30 11.76 -27.53
C ALA A 184 6.49 12.28 -26.69
N LEU A 185 7.33 11.44 -26.08
CA LEU A 185 8.31 10.61 -26.79
C LEU A 185 8.58 9.33 -26.00
N ALA A 186 8.02 8.22 -26.50
CA ALA A 186 8.73 6.95 -26.51
C ALA A 186 9.39 6.84 -27.89
N LEU A 187 10.72 6.70 -27.91
CA LEU A 187 11.55 5.90 -28.83
C LEU A 187 12.99 6.39 -28.73
N GLY A 188 13.76 5.71 -27.88
CA GLY A 188 15.19 5.88 -27.73
C GLY A 188 15.80 4.60 -27.18
N SER A 189 16.11 3.69 -28.10
CA SER A 189 17.06 2.57 -28.00
C SER A 189 16.84 1.47 -26.95
N ALA A 190 16.06 0.46 -27.35
CA ALA A 190 16.29 -0.96 -26.98
C ALA A 190 17.60 -1.54 -27.58
N ALA A 191 18.70 -0.76 -27.54
CA ALA A 191 20.00 -1.15 -28.09
C ALA A 191 21.19 -0.80 -27.15
N ALA A 192 20.93 -0.70 -25.84
CA ALA A 192 21.96 -0.44 -24.83
C ALA A 192 21.94 -1.42 -23.64
N TRP A 193 21.25 -2.56 -23.77
CA TRP A 193 21.20 -3.63 -22.75
C TRP A 193 21.85 -4.95 -23.18
N ALA A 194 22.59 -4.96 -24.29
CA ALA A 194 23.30 -6.15 -24.80
C ALA A 194 24.84 -6.03 -24.85
N ALA A 195 25.43 -4.94 -24.35
CA ALA A 195 26.88 -4.68 -24.45
C ALA A 195 27.65 -4.74 -23.12
N HIS A 196 27.02 -5.10 -22.00
CA HIS A 196 27.68 -5.19 -20.69
C HIS A 196 27.33 -6.47 -19.91
N LEU A 197 27.11 -7.58 -20.61
CA LEU A 197 27.21 -8.90 -20.00
C LEU A 197 28.69 -9.32 -20.06
N PRO A 198 29.45 -9.27 -18.95
CA PRO A 198 30.77 -9.87 -18.92
C PRO A 198 30.62 -11.37 -19.21
N CYS A 199 31.34 -11.85 -20.22
CA CYS A 199 31.55 -13.26 -20.50
C CYS A 199 31.96 -13.98 -19.22
N ASN A 200 31.03 -14.69 -18.59
CA ASN A 200 31.25 -15.83 -17.68
C ASN A 200 29.91 -16.43 -17.26
N LEU A 201 29.19 -17.01 -18.23
CA LEU A 201 28.19 -18.03 -17.97
C LEU A 201 28.10 -18.88 -19.24
N PHE A 202 28.47 -20.16 -19.12
CA PHE A 202 28.62 -21.16 -20.19
C PHE A 202 29.93 -21.09 -20.98
N GLY A 203 31.00 -21.65 -20.39
CA GLY A 203 32.22 -21.94 -21.12
C GLY A 203 31.97 -22.92 -22.26
N VAL A 204 32.03 -22.41 -23.50
CA VAL A 204 32.16 -23.17 -24.75
C VAL A 204 32.87 -22.25 -25.78
N PHE A 205 34.14 -22.55 -26.03
CA PHE A 205 35.03 -22.15 -27.15
C PHE A 205 35.07 -20.69 -27.65
N CYS A 206 36.19 -20.01 -27.35
CA CYS A 206 36.75 -18.93 -28.19
C CYS A 206 37.81 -19.54 -29.13
N GLN A 207 37.76 -19.20 -30.42
CA GLN A 207 38.85 -19.36 -31.37
C GLN A 207 38.97 -18.07 -32.19
#